data_AF-A0A915BXC9-F1
#
_entry.id   AF-A0A915BXC9-F1
#
_cell.length_a   1.000
_cell.length_b   1.000
_cell.length_c   1.000
_cell.angle_alpha   90.00
_cell.angle_beta   90.00
_cell.angle_gamma   90.00
#
_symmetry.space_group_name_H-M   'P 1'
#
loop_
_entity.id
_entity.type
_entity.pdbx_description
1 polymer ?
#
loop_
_entity_poly.entity_id
_entity_poly.type
_entity_poly.pdbx_seq_one_letter_code
_entity_poly.pdbx_strand_id
1 'polypeptide(L)'
;KVNMASTDAQQAFPCWMDAATQNYLNLPEVRTALHIPSSVPYWTDCSSIVGNFYTWQTFDTGPVLEEMFRFGHPLRILIYSGDLDTVCNFLGNKWFIDELSARNKFTKTTWTQWDFAESEKFAPALAGYEQRYQSADGKIALDFVTIKGAGHFAPLDRGGPSLQMIENFLQKKPYSNLTGLNVAKKPLLLQYQPPQPPQWSRKDADRVWSLPGITYKLNFKHYSGYLNPSKGNYLHYWLTESQSNPSRDPLVLWLNGGPGCSSLLGLLTELGPFWPNPDGQTLTENIYSWNRMANVLFLESPRQVGYSYQNMSENSDVTFNDEKTARDNFLAIMDFLAAYPEYYNRPFYVAGESYAGVYIPTLVSLMIDMIQAGKASGLNLAGVAIGNGKMADKYQLNSAISLLYNRGMYGTE
;
A
#
# COMPACT_ATOMS: atom_id res chain seq x y z
N LYS A 1 -11.76 15.66 -20.82
CA LYS A 1 -10.97 15.03 -21.91
C LYS A 1 -9.73 14.44 -21.27
N VAL A 2 -9.54 13.12 -21.30
CA VAL A 2 -8.34 12.49 -20.74
C VAL A 2 -7.15 12.77 -21.66
N ASN A 3 -6.05 13.27 -21.11
CA ASN A 3 -4.81 13.47 -21.87
C ASN A 3 -4.00 12.17 -21.87
N MET A 4 -4.19 11.35 -22.90
CA MET A 4 -3.44 10.09 -23.09
C MET A 4 -1.94 10.29 -23.38
N ALA A 5 -1.48 11.55 -23.54
CA ALA A 5 -0.07 11.92 -23.65
C ALA A 5 0.51 12.49 -22.34
N SER A 6 -0.19 12.35 -21.21
CA SER A 6 0.35 12.71 -19.90
C SER A 6 1.40 11.70 -19.46
N THR A 7 2.55 12.19 -18.99
CA THR A 7 3.54 11.41 -18.24
C THR A 7 3.17 11.28 -16.76
N ASP A 8 2.04 11.84 -16.34
CA ASP A 8 1.47 11.55 -15.03
C ASP A 8 1.01 10.09 -15.01
N ALA A 9 1.63 9.35 -14.10
CA ALA A 9 1.53 7.92 -13.92
C ALA A 9 0.09 7.48 -13.58
N GLN A 10 -0.66 8.33 -12.87
CA GLN A 10 -2.02 8.08 -12.39
C GLN A 10 -3.03 9.16 -12.80
N GLN A 11 -2.57 10.19 -13.53
CA GLN A 11 -3.29 11.45 -13.82
C GLN A 11 -3.48 12.38 -12.61
N ALA A 12 -3.03 11.97 -11.42
CA ALA A 12 -2.66 12.77 -10.23
C ALA A 12 -2.12 11.83 -9.14
N PHE A 13 -1.43 12.34 -8.10
CA PHE A 13 -1.27 11.60 -6.83
C PHE A 13 -2.62 11.58 -6.09
N PRO A 14 -3.31 10.44 -5.92
CA PRO A 14 -4.67 10.45 -5.38
C PRO A 14 -4.68 10.47 -3.86
N CYS A 15 -5.52 11.31 -3.24
CA CYS A 15 -5.58 11.49 -1.78
C CYS A 15 -5.96 10.23 -0.97
N TRP A 16 -6.39 9.14 -1.63
CA TRP A 16 -6.67 7.85 -0.99
C TRP A 16 -5.43 6.94 -0.90
N MET A 17 -4.34 7.27 -1.60
CA MET A 17 -3.20 6.38 -1.82
C MET A 17 -2.42 6.06 -0.54
N ASP A 18 -2.29 7.01 0.38
CA ASP A 18 -1.64 6.78 1.69
C ASP A 18 -2.47 5.83 2.57
N ALA A 19 -3.78 6.07 2.67
CA ALA A 19 -4.71 5.21 3.40
C ALA A 19 -4.78 3.79 2.77
N ALA A 20 -4.76 3.69 1.45
CA ALA A 20 -4.74 2.42 0.75
C ALA A 20 -3.41 1.67 0.95
N THR A 21 -2.27 2.39 0.95
CA THR A 21 -0.95 1.86 1.32
C THR A 21 -0.98 1.28 2.73
N GLN A 22 -1.49 2.05 3.70
CA GLN A 22 -1.56 1.66 5.10
C GLN A 22 -2.50 0.47 5.33
N ASN A 23 -3.67 0.44 4.71
CA ASN A 23 -4.59 -0.69 4.78
C ASN A 23 -3.94 -1.95 4.19
N TYR A 24 -3.37 -1.83 2.99
CA TYR A 24 -2.77 -2.93 2.27
C TYR A 24 -1.62 -3.59 3.05
N LEU A 25 -0.68 -2.77 3.54
CA LEU A 25 0.45 -3.23 4.34
C LEU A 25 0.06 -3.86 5.69
N ASN A 26 -1.18 -3.66 6.16
CA ASN A 26 -1.65 -4.27 7.40
C ASN A 26 -2.55 -5.49 7.25
N LEU A 27 -2.91 -5.87 6.02
CA LEU A 27 -3.58 -7.14 5.77
C LEU A 27 -2.73 -8.31 6.31
N PRO A 28 -3.27 -9.22 7.14
CA PRO A 28 -2.51 -10.33 7.73
C PRO A 28 -1.76 -11.17 6.69
N GLU A 29 -2.37 -11.41 5.54
CA GLU A 29 -1.80 -12.12 4.40
C GLU A 29 -0.65 -11.35 3.73
N VAL A 30 -0.72 -10.01 3.66
CA VAL A 30 0.36 -9.17 3.12
C VAL A 30 1.53 -9.15 4.09
N ARG A 31 1.27 -8.92 5.38
CA ARG A 31 2.30 -9.00 6.44
C ARG A 31 3.00 -10.36 6.46
N THR A 32 2.25 -11.44 6.27
CA THR A 32 2.80 -12.80 6.15
C THR A 32 3.67 -12.96 4.90
N ALA A 33 3.20 -12.47 3.74
CA ALA A 33 3.95 -12.50 2.48
C ALA A 33 5.23 -11.64 2.50
N LEU A 34 5.27 -10.60 3.33
CA LEU A 34 6.43 -9.73 3.54
C LEU A 34 7.31 -10.17 4.73
N HIS A 35 7.05 -11.33 5.32
CA HIS A 35 7.81 -11.92 6.43
C HIS A 35 7.86 -11.05 7.71
N ILE A 36 6.84 -10.21 7.92
CA ILE A 36 6.76 -9.30 9.07
C ILE A 36 6.45 -10.11 10.34
N PRO A 37 7.31 -10.09 11.39
CA PRO A 37 7.06 -10.78 12.63
C PRO A 37 5.76 -10.30 13.30
N SER A 38 5.03 -11.20 13.95
CA SER A 38 3.80 -10.86 14.68
C SER A 38 4.03 -9.94 15.88
N SER A 39 5.28 -9.76 16.32
CA SER A 39 5.69 -8.81 17.36
C SER A 39 5.92 -7.39 16.84
N VAL A 40 6.05 -7.18 15.53
CA VAL A 40 6.17 -5.85 14.94
C VAL A 40 4.76 -5.24 14.86
N PRO A 41 4.55 -3.98 15.29
CA PRO A 41 3.22 -3.38 15.38
C PRO A 41 2.53 -3.17 14.02
N TYR A 42 1.31 -2.63 14.07
CA TYR A 42 0.58 -2.14 12.89
C TYR A 42 1.44 -1.10 12.15
N TRP A 43 1.62 -1.28 10.85
CA TRP A 43 2.40 -0.37 10.02
C TRP A 43 1.65 0.95 9.85
N THR A 44 2.37 2.06 9.90
CA THR A 44 1.83 3.38 9.58
C THR A 44 2.82 4.08 8.65
N ASP A 45 2.29 4.90 7.75
CA ASP A 45 3.01 5.77 6.82
C ASP A 45 4.08 6.61 7.52
N CYS A 46 3.65 7.21 8.64
CA CYS A 46 4.47 7.87 9.64
C CYS A 46 4.09 7.29 11.01
N SER A 47 5.07 7.01 11.87
CA SER A 47 4.80 6.46 13.22
C SER A 47 3.79 7.33 13.98
N SER A 48 2.74 6.76 14.59
CA SER A 48 1.77 7.55 15.37
C SER A 48 2.33 8.03 16.73
N ILE A 49 3.55 7.64 17.11
CA ILE A 49 4.34 8.32 18.15
C ILE A 49 4.95 9.63 17.62
N VAL A 50 5.09 9.79 16.30
CA VAL A 50 5.27 11.09 15.61
C VAL A 50 3.90 11.76 15.38
N GLY A 51 2.90 10.99 14.93
CA GLY A 51 1.55 11.48 14.58
C GLY A 51 0.64 11.94 15.73
N ASN A 52 0.86 11.52 16.98
CA ASN A 52 0.18 12.12 18.14
C ASN A 52 0.74 13.50 18.52
N PHE A 53 1.67 14.02 17.71
CA PHE A 53 2.04 15.42 17.63
C PHE A 53 1.51 16.05 16.28
N TYR A 54 0.32 15.65 15.77
CA TYR A 54 -0.30 16.00 14.45
C TYR A 54 -1.89 15.99 14.42
N THR A 55 -2.62 16.40 13.33
CA THR A 55 -4.10 16.78 13.35
C THR A 55 -5.01 16.50 12.09
N TRP A 56 -6.38 16.54 12.22
CA TRP A 56 -7.46 16.06 11.27
C TRP A 56 -8.47 17.11 10.69
N GLN A 57 -9.34 16.75 9.71
CA GLN A 57 -10.32 17.72 9.09
C GLN A 57 -11.78 17.33 8.66
N THR A 58 -12.16 16.12 8.16
CA THR A 58 -13.33 15.98 7.22
C THR A 58 -14.40 14.89 7.54
N PHE A 59 -15.68 15.06 7.11
CA PHE A 59 -16.84 14.28 7.66
C PHE A 59 -18.05 13.87 6.74
N ASP A 60 -18.19 14.32 5.49
CA ASP A 60 -19.29 13.89 4.56
C ASP A 60 -18.73 13.55 3.16
N THR A 61 -19.24 12.49 2.54
CA THR A 61 -18.79 11.96 1.24
C THR A 61 -19.80 12.18 0.09
N GLY A 62 -21.00 12.72 0.37
CA GLY A 62 -22.01 13.03 -0.64
C GLY A 62 -21.48 13.86 -1.83
N PRO A 63 -20.74 14.96 -1.59
CA PRO A 63 -20.16 15.77 -2.67
C PRO A 63 -19.18 15.01 -3.58
N VAL A 64 -18.44 14.04 -3.02
CA VAL A 64 -17.45 13.23 -3.75
C VAL A 64 -18.16 12.27 -4.71
N LEU A 65 -19.23 11.62 -4.27
CA LEU A 65 -20.02 10.72 -5.14
C LEU A 65 -20.71 11.47 -6.29
N GLU A 66 -21.16 12.70 -6.06
CA GLU A 66 -21.68 13.53 -7.16
C GLU A 66 -20.62 13.91 -8.18
N GLU A 67 -19.38 14.16 -7.72
CA GLU A 67 -18.27 14.41 -8.61
C GLU A 67 -17.98 13.17 -9.48
N MET A 68 -18.00 11.97 -8.87
CA MET A 68 -17.92 10.69 -9.58
C MET A 68 -19.01 10.54 -10.65
N PHE A 69 -20.26 10.95 -10.36
CA PHE A 69 -21.34 10.90 -11.35
C PHE A 69 -21.13 11.92 -12.48
N ARG A 70 -20.64 13.13 -12.16
CA ARG A 70 -20.36 14.21 -13.13
C ARG A 70 -19.23 13.88 -14.11
N PHE A 71 -18.28 13.01 -13.75
CA PHE A 71 -17.24 12.57 -14.70
C PHE A 71 -17.79 11.75 -15.88
N GLY A 72 -19.01 11.19 -15.78
CA GLY A 72 -19.74 10.63 -16.91
C GLY A 72 -19.13 9.37 -17.54
N HIS A 73 -18.24 8.68 -16.81
CA HIS A 73 -17.75 7.34 -17.13
C HIS A 73 -18.77 6.29 -16.68
N PRO A 74 -19.03 5.21 -17.44
CA PRO A 74 -19.93 4.14 -16.99
C PRO A 74 -19.40 3.42 -15.76
N LEU A 75 -20.15 3.48 -14.66
CA LEU A 75 -19.78 2.85 -13.38
C LEU A 75 -20.94 2.00 -12.89
N ARG A 76 -20.63 0.79 -12.41
CA ARG A 76 -21.56 0.02 -11.58
C ARG A 76 -21.05 0.04 -10.15
N ILE A 77 -21.87 0.51 -9.24
CA ILE A 77 -21.55 0.71 -7.82
C ILE A 77 -22.44 -0.24 -7.02
N LEU A 78 -21.86 -1.05 -6.14
CA LEU A 78 -22.62 -1.80 -5.14
C LEU A 78 -22.31 -1.19 -3.77
N ILE A 79 -23.34 -0.68 -3.11
CA ILE A 79 -23.28 -0.37 -1.68
C ILE A 79 -24.12 -1.43 -1.00
N TYR A 80 -23.55 -2.16 -0.05
CA TYR A 80 -24.27 -3.19 0.67
C TYR A 80 -24.12 -3.02 2.18
N SER A 81 -25.05 -3.57 2.95
CA SER A 81 -25.05 -3.46 4.40
C SER A 81 -25.72 -4.69 5.04
N GLY A 82 -25.20 -5.13 6.19
CA GLY A 82 -25.91 -6.08 7.04
C GLY A 82 -27.18 -5.44 7.63
N ASP A 83 -28.30 -6.18 7.66
CA ASP A 83 -29.56 -5.65 8.23
C ASP A 83 -29.54 -5.54 9.77
N LEU A 84 -28.47 -6.00 10.44
CA LEU A 84 -28.23 -5.90 11.89
C LEU A 84 -27.07 -4.98 12.28
N ASP A 85 -26.40 -4.31 11.34
CA ASP A 85 -25.33 -3.35 11.68
C ASP A 85 -25.91 -2.10 12.36
N THR A 86 -25.44 -1.79 13.56
CA THR A 86 -25.81 -0.61 14.35
C THR A 86 -24.77 0.52 14.29
N VAL A 87 -23.55 0.23 13.81
CA VAL A 87 -22.44 1.20 13.68
C VAL A 87 -22.54 1.94 12.35
N CYS A 88 -22.70 1.21 11.24
CA CYS A 88 -22.83 1.76 9.88
C CYS A 88 -24.17 1.35 9.25
N ASN A 89 -25.26 1.60 9.97
CA ASN A 89 -26.57 1.02 9.72
C ASN A 89 -27.13 1.22 8.30
N PHE A 90 -27.84 0.21 7.81
CA PHE A 90 -28.37 0.17 6.44
C PHE A 90 -29.40 1.27 6.14
N LEU A 91 -30.11 1.80 7.14
CA LEU A 91 -31.10 2.88 6.96
C LEU A 91 -30.41 4.20 6.61
N GLY A 92 -29.35 4.56 7.34
CA GLY A 92 -28.55 5.76 7.05
C GLY A 92 -27.96 5.71 5.64
N ASN A 93 -27.33 4.59 5.28
CA ASN A 93 -26.79 4.36 3.93
C ASN A 93 -27.89 4.45 2.87
N LYS A 94 -29.06 3.84 3.11
CA LYS A 94 -30.19 3.87 2.18
C LYS A 94 -30.78 5.27 1.99
N TRP A 95 -30.97 6.03 3.06
CA TRP A 95 -31.49 7.40 2.99
C TRP A 95 -30.53 8.32 2.25
N PHE A 96 -29.23 8.23 2.55
CA PHE A 96 -28.18 8.94 1.84
C PHE A 96 -28.19 8.61 0.34
N ILE A 97 -28.26 7.33 -0.04
CA ILE A 97 -28.35 6.90 -1.44
C ILE A 97 -29.65 7.38 -2.10
N ASP A 98 -30.80 7.32 -1.41
CA ASP A 98 -32.08 7.80 -1.93
C ASP A 98 -32.05 9.31 -2.19
N GLU A 99 -31.51 10.10 -1.27
CA GLU A 99 -31.38 11.56 -1.41
C GLU A 99 -30.38 11.94 -2.51
N LEU A 100 -29.19 11.34 -2.48
CA LEU A 100 -28.12 11.51 -3.47
C LEU A 100 -28.61 11.15 -4.88
N SER A 101 -29.36 10.05 -5.02
CA SER A 101 -29.95 9.62 -6.28
C SER A 101 -31.06 10.54 -6.73
N ALA A 102 -31.93 11.00 -5.82
CA ALA A 102 -33.02 11.92 -6.14
C ALA A 102 -32.51 13.28 -6.61
N ARG A 103 -31.53 13.88 -5.90
CA ARG A 103 -30.96 15.19 -6.27
C ARG A 103 -30.18 15.13 -7.59
N ASN A 104 -29.60 13.98 -7.94
CA ASN A 104 -28.97 13.72 -9.24
C ASN A 104 -29.92 13.14 -10.30
N LYS A 105 -31.23 13.06 -10.02
CA LYS A 105 -32.30 12.64 -10.95
C LYS A 105 -32.12 11.22 -11.51
N PHE A 106 -31.60 10.30 -10.71
CA PHE A 106 -31.53 8.88 -11.06
C PHE A 106 -32.93 8.27 -10.98
N THR A 107 -33.25 7.42 -11.94
CA THR A 107 -34.42 6.52 -11.86
C THR A 107 -34.13 5.39 -10.88
N LYS A 108 -35.14 4.79 -10.24
CA LYS A 108 -34.92 3.64 -9.35
C LYS A 108 -35.98 2.56 -9.49
N THR A 109 -35.58 1.30 -9.29
CA THR A 109 -36.49 0.15 -9.25
C THR A 109 -37.35 0.18 -7.98
N THR A 110 -38.29 -0.76 -7.84
CA THR A 110 -38.91 -1.05 -6.54
C THR A 110 -37.87 -1.66 -5.58
N TRP A 111 -38.06 -1.51 -4.27
CA TRP A 111 -37.34 -2.25 -3.23
C TRP A 111 -37.88 -3.68 -3.19
N THR A 112 -37.09 -4.65 -3.64
CA THR A 112 -37.53 -6.04 -3.84
C THR A 112 -36.63 -7.04 -3.12
N GLN A 113 -37.16 -8.16 -2.68
CA GLN A 113 -36.35 -9.21 -2.05
C GLN A 113 -35.43 -9.92 -3.06
N TRP A 114 -34.34 -10.49 -2.57
CA TRP A 114 -33.52 -11.46 -3.29
C TRP A 114 -33.22 -12.67 -2.39
N ASP A 115 -32.94 -13.82 -2.99
CA ASP A 115 -32.90 -15.13 -2.34
C ASP A 115 -31.55 -15.83 -2.50
N PHE A 116 -31.19 -16.68 -1.53
CA PHE A 116 -29.97 -17.49 -1.53
C PHE A 116 -30.33 -18.98 -1.50
N ALA A 117 -29.60 -19.79 -2.26
CA ALA A 117 -29.59 -21.23 -2.14
C ALA A 117 -28.14 -21.74 -2.23
N GLU A 118 -27.77 -22.73 -1.42
CA GLU A 118 -26.42 -23.31 -1.43
C GLU A 118 -26.19 -24.21 -2.67
N SER A 119 -27.26 -24.83 -3.18
CA SER A 119 -27.29 -25.56 -4.45
C SER A 119 -28.73 -25.74 -4.92
N GLU A 120 -28.94 -26.20 -6.16
CA GLU A 120 -30.26 -26.58 -6.71
C GLU A 120 -31.03 -27.61 -5.84
N LYS A 121 -30.36 -28.29 -4.91
CA LYS A 121 -30.96 -29.27 -4.00
C LYS A 121 -31.68 -28.63 -2.80
N PHE A 122 -31.50 -27.33 -2.56
CA PHE A 122 -32.11 -26.60 -1.46
C PHE A 122 -33.08 -25.55 -1.99
N ALA A 123 -34.21 -25.37 -1.30
CA ALA A 123 -35.15 -24.30 -1.62
C ALA A 123 -34.51 -22.92 -1.37
N PRO A 124 -34.65 -21.94 -2.28
CA PRO A 124 -34.20 -20.58 -2.05
C PRO A 124 -34.84 -19.96 -0.79
N ALA A 125 -34.04 -19.23 -0.02
CA ALA A 125 -34.46 -18.54 1.19
C ALA A 125 -34.09 -17.06 1.13
N LEU A 126 -34.92 -16.20 1.73
CA LEU A 126 -34.73 -14.75 1.77
C LEU A 126 -33.32 -14.37 2.24
N ALA A 127 -32.54 -13.80 1.32
CA ALA A 127 -31.15 -13.39 1.55
C ALA A 127 -31.02 -11.89 1.83
N GLY A 128 -32.01 -11.09 1.44
CA GLY A 128 -32.10 -9.67 1.74
C GLY A 128 -32.99 -8.95 0.75
N TYR A 129 -32.73 -7.66 0.56
CA TYR A 129 -33.47 -6.82 -0.39
C TYR A 129 -32.51 -5.99 -1.24
N GLU A 130 -32.94 -5.67 -2.45
CA GLU A 130 -32.20 -4.81 -3.39
C GLU A 130 -33.07 -3.68 -3.94
N GLN A 131 -32.41 -2.60 -4.34
CA GLN A 131 -32.96 -1.57 -5.24
C GLN A 131 -31.84 -0.97 -6.06
N ARG A 132 -32.09 -0.83 -7.37
CA ARG A 132 -31.13 -0.31 -8.33
C ARG A 132 -31.54 1.08 -8.74
N TYR A 133 -30.54 1.92 -8.92
CA TYR A 133 -30.63 3.33 -9.26
C TYR A 133 -29.82 3.55 -10.53
N GLN A 134 -30.42 4.18 -11.53
CA GLN A 134 -29.81 4.36 -12.85
C GLN A 134 -29.84 5.83 -13.23
N SER A 135 -28.67 6.40 -13.52
CA SER A 135 -28.55 7.75 -14.09
C SER A 135 -29.36 7.90 -15.38
N ALA A 136 -29.86 9.10 -15.65
CA ALA A 136 -30.69 9.37 -16.84
C ALA A 136 -29.97 9.09 -18.17
N ASP A 137 -28.64 9.09 -18.20
CA ASP A 137 -27.81 8.74 -19.37
C ASP A 137 -27.43 7.25 -19.44
N GLY A 138 -27.92 6.42 -18.50
CA GLY A 138 -27.68 4.97 -18.48
C GLY A 138 -26.28 4.54 -18.06
N LYS A 139 -25.40 5.46 -17.64
CA LYS A 139 -23.99 5.16 -17.36
C LYS A 139 -23.71 4.75 -15.92
N ILE A 140 -24.34 5.39 -14.94
CA ILE A 140 -24.14 5.07 -13.52
C ILE A 140 -25.28 4.18 -13.05
N ALA A 141 -24.97 2.92 -12.76
CA ALA A 141 -25.86 1.97 -12.14
C ALA A 141 -25.41 1.74 -10.70
N LEU A 142 -26.19 2.18 -9.72
CA LEU A 142 -25.92 1.97 -8.30
C LEU A 142 -26.93 0.97 -7.75
N ASP A 143 -26.46 -0.13 -7.20
CA ASP A 143 -27.27 -1.12 -6.49
C ASP A 143 -27.07 -0.91 -4.99
N PHE A 144 -28.17 -0.75 -4.24
CA PHE A 144 -28.15 -0.89 -2.78
C PHE A 144 -28.74 -2.24 -2.39
N VAL A 145 -27.98 -3.04 -1.64
CA VAL A 145 -28.35 -4.42 -1.29
C VAL A 145 -28.18 -4.66 0.21
N THR A 146 -29.20 -5.16 0.90
CA THR A 146 -29.06 -5.66 2.27
C THR A 146 -28.75 -7.16 2.29
N ILE A 147 -28.01 -7.59 3.31
CA ILE A 147 -27.75 -9.01 3.60
C ILE A 147 -28.43 -9.36 4.92
N LYS A 148 -29.37 -10.29 4.88
CA LYS A 148 -30.23 -10.66 6.00
C LYS A 148 -29.51 -11.50 7.05
N GLY A 149 -29.59 -11.05 8.29
CA GLY A 149 -28.97 -11.65 9.47
C GLY A 149 -27.48 -11.35 9.60
N ALA A 150 -26.99 -10.28 8.96
CA ALA A 150 -25.58 -9.89 8.97
C ALA A 150 -25.39 -8.58 9.75
N GLY A 151 -24.30 -8.48 10.52
CA GLY A 151 -23.88 -7.26 11.20
C GLY A 151 -22.83 -6.49 10.39
N HIS A 152 -21.93 -5.81 11.11
CA HIS A 152 -20.87 -4.99 10.52
C HIS A 152 -19.91 -5.78 9.62
N PHE A 153 -19.63 -7.05 9.97
CA PHE A 153 -18.76 -7.94 9.20
C PHE A 153 -19.58 -8.89 8.33
N ALA A 154 -20.44 -8.35 7.45
CA ALA A 154 -21.44 -9.14 6.74
C ALA A 154 -20.92 -10.40 6.01
N PRO A 155 -19.73 -10.42 5.36
CA PRO A 155 -19.14 -11.64 4.79
C PRO A 155 -18.72 -12.71 5.81
N LEU A 156 -18.38 -12.33 7.04
CA LEU A 156 -18.11 -13.26 8.14
C LEU A 156 -19.43 -13.85 8.67
N ASP A 157 -20.41 -12.98 8.94
CA ASP A 157 -21.69 -13.36 9.54
C ASP A 157 -22.55 -14.22 8.59
N ARG A 158 -22.51 -13.93 7.28
CA ARG A 158 -23.38 -14.53 6.26
C ARG A 158 -22.63 -14.89 4.98
N GLY A 159 -21.48 -15.54 5.11
CA GLY A 159 -20.55 -15.83 3.99
C GLY A 159 -21.15 -16.49 2.73
N GLY A 160 -22.14 -17.38 2.86
CA GLY A 160 -22.84 -17.96 1.70
C GLY A 160 -23.60 -16.92 0.87
N PRO A 161 -24.62 -16.24 1.45
CA PRO A 161 -25.29 -15.11 0.82
C PRO A 161 -24.34 -14.01 0.33
N SER A 162 -23.32 -13.64 1.11
CA SER A 162 -22.34 -12.63 0.70
C SER A 162 -21.54 -13.04 -0.54
N LEU A 163 -21.13 -14.31 -0.65
CA LEU A 163 -20.45 -14.85 -1.82
C LEU A 163 -21.37 -14.84 -3.05
N GLN A 164 -22.62 -15.28 -2.92
CA GLN A 164 -23.58 -15.24 -4.03
C GLN A 164 -23.88 -13.79 -4.48
N MET A 165 -23.98 -12.85 -3.53
CA MET A 165 -24.19 -11.44 -3.83
C MET A 165 -23.04 -10.84 -4.65
N ILE A 166 -21.79 -11.01 -4.19
CA ILE A 166 -20.64 -10.44 -4.92
C ILE A 166 -20.40 -11.15 -6.25
N GLU A 167 -20.62 -12.46 -6.34
CA GLU A 167 -20.55 -13.18 -7.61
C GLU A 167 -21.56 -12.64 -8.63
N ASN A 168 -22.83 -12.50 -8.24
CA ASN A 168 -23.88 -11.99 -9.14
C ASN A 168 -23.69 -10.52 -9.48
N PHE A 169 -23.15 -9.70 -8.57
CA PHE A 169 -22.71 -8.34 -8.90
C PHE A 169 -21.63 -8.36 -9.99
N LEU A 170 -20.51 -9.06 -9.76
CA LEU A 170 -19.39 -9.08 -10.70
C LEU A 170 -19.79 -9.66 -12.07
N GLN A 171 -20.63 -10.70 -12.08
CA GLN A 171 -21.13 -11.35 -13.30
C GLN A 171 -22.35 -10.67 -13.94
N LYS A 172 -22.85 -9.55 -13.37
CA LYS A 172 -24.03 -8.80 -13.86
C LYS A 172 -25.31 -9.65 -13.96
N LYS A 173 -25.48 -10.59 -13.04
CA LYS A 173 -26.66 -11.46 -12.89
C LYS A 173 -27.64 -10.89 -11.84
N PRO A 174 -28.92 -11.30 -11.84
CA PRO A 174 -29.82 -11.07 -10.72
C PRO A 174 -29.25 -11.68 -9.43
N TYR A 175 -29.44 -11.03 -8.28
CA TYR A 175 -28.82 -11.49 -7.02
C TYR A 175 -29.35 -12.84 -6.54
N SER A 176 -30.57 -13.24 -6.92
CA SER A 176 -31.15 -14.56 -6.63
C SER A 176 -30.60 -15.71 -7.48
N ASN A 177 -29.66 -15.48 -8.39
CA ASN A 177 -29.06 -16.57 -9.16
C ASN A 177 -28.13 -17.42 -8.28
N LEU A 178 -28.26 -18.74 -8.36
CA LEU A 178 -27.39 -19.70 -7.71
C LEU A 178 -25.91 -19.51 -8.08
N THR A 179 -25.02 -19.65 -7.09
CA THR A 179 -23.56 -19.67 -7.30
C THR A 179 -23.12 -20.90 -8.09
N GLY A 180 -22.17 -20.72 -9.00
CA GLY A 180 -21.55 -21.83 -9.75
C GLY A 180 -20.33 -22.45 -9.05
N LEU A 181 -20.00 -22.00 -7.84
CA LEU A 181 -18.72 -22.30 -7.17
C LEU A 181 -18.81 -23.56 -6.30
N ASN A 182 -17.73 -24.35 -6.30
CA ASN A 182 -17.62 -25.50 -5.41
C ASN A 182 -17.20 -25.06 -3.99
N VAL A 183 -18.17 -25.02 -3.08
CA VAL A 183 -17.99 -24.63 -1.66
C VAL A 183 -17.77 -25.82 -0.71
N ALA A 184 -17.49 -27.02 -1.22
CA ALA A 184 -17.31 -28.21 -0.39
C ALA A 184 -16.08 -28.12 0.54
N LYS A 185 -16.33 -28.26 1.85
CA LYS A 185 -15.27 -28.27 2.89
C LYS A 185 -14.39 -29.52 2.74
N LYS A 186 -13.06 -29.34 2.83
CA LYS A 186 -12.09 -30.44 2.82
C LYS A 186 -11.97 -31.09 4.21
N PRO A 187 -11.61 -32.39 4.31
CA PRO A 187 -11.40 -33.06 5.59
C PRO A 187 -10.25 -32.44 6.41
N LEU A 188 -10.37 -32.50 7.73
CA LEU A 188 -9.30 -32.15 8.67
C LEU A 188 -8.31 -33.32 8.82
N LEU A 189 -7.04 -33.02 9.05
CA LEU A 189 -6.00 -34.02 9.33
C LEU A 189 -6.04 -34.46 10.80
N LEU A 190 -5.73 -35.74 11.05
CA LEU A 190 -5.87 -36.37 12.37
C LEU A 190 -4.76 -36.01 13.37
N GLN A 191 -3.54 -35.75 12.91
CA GLN A 191 -2.39 -35.34 13.75
C GLN A 191 -1.44 -34.43 12.98
N TYR A 192 -0.67 -33.61 13.71
CA TYR A 192 0.33 -32.69 13.16
C TYR A 192 1.73 -33.33 13.21
N GLN A 193 2.43 -33.33 12.06
CA GLN A 193 3.86 -33.63 11.98
C GLN A 193 4.57 -32.51 11.18
N PRO A 194 5.55 -31.80 11.78
CA PRO A 194 6.35 -30.84 11.04
C PRO A 194 7.47 -31.54 10.24
N PRO A 195 7.64 -31.26 8.94
CA PRO A 195 8.79 -31.74 8.18
C PRO A 195 10.10 -31.08 8.66
N GLN A 196 11.24 -31.69 8.37
CA GLN A 196 12.55 -31.05 8.53
C GLN A 196 12.60 -29.76 7.70
N PRO A 197 12.97 -28.59 8.29
CA PRO A 197 13.00 -27.34 7.54
C PRO A 197 14.11 -27.41 6.49
N PRO A 198 13.84 -27.07 5.22
CA PRO A 198 14.87 -26.98 4.19
C PRO A 198 15.90 -25.89 4.55
N GLN A 199 17.18 -26.13 4.25
CA GLN A 199 18.19 -25.06 4.32
C GLN A 199 17.95 -24.07 3.18
N TRP A 200 17.38 -22.92 3.52
CA TRP A 200 17.24 -21.78 2.61
C TRP A 200 18.38 -20.79 2.82
N SER A 201 18.86 -20.18 1.73
CA SER A 201 19.70 -18.98 1.86
C SER A 201 18.85 -17.83 2.43
N ARG A 202 19.49 -16.79 2.99
CA ARG A 202 18.76 -15.60 3.46
C ARG A 202 17.95 -14.96 2.32
N LYS A 203 18.51 -14.92 1.09
CA LYS A 203 17.79 -14.48 -0.11
C LYS A 203 16.55 -15.34 -0.40
N ASP A 204 16.63 -16.66 -0.24
CA ASP A 204 15.48 -17.56 -0.49
C ASP A 204 14.44 -17.51 0.64
N ALA A 205 14.85 -17.19 1.87
CA ALA A 205 13.95 -16.96 3.00
C ALA A 205 13.22 -15.62 2.90
N ASP A 206 13.92 -14.55 2.50
CA ASP A 206 13.35 -13.21 2.28
C ASP A 206 12.56 -13.12 0.94
N ARG A 207 12.42 -14.23 0.20
CA ARG A 207 11.78 -14.29 -1.11
C ARG A 207 10.26 -14.17 -1.00
N VAL A 208 9.70 -13.05 -1.44
CA VAL A 208 8.26 -12.92 -1.62
C VAL A 208 7.83 -13.75 -2.85
N TRP A 209 7.15 -14.87 -2.60
CA TRP A 209 6.72 -15.82 -3.63
C TRP A 209 5.37 -15.48 -4.25
N SER A 210 4.45 -14.95 -3.45
CA SER A 210 3.12 -14.53 -3.84
C SER A 210 2.72 -13.34 -2.98
N LEU A 211 2.52 -12.19 -3.60
CA LEU A 211 2.06 -10.98 -2.92
C LEU A 211 0.54 -10.82 -3.15
N PRO A 212 -0.30 -10.79 -2.08
CA PRO A 212 -1.75 -10.66 -2.22
C PRO A 212 -2.18 -9.42 -3.01
N GLY A 213 -3.32 -9.49 -3.70
CA GLY A 213 -3.94 -8.33 -4.34
C GLY A 213 -3.30 -7.83 -5.64
N ILE A 214 -2.15 -8.37 -6.08
CA ILE A 214 -1.54 -8.03 -7.37
C ILE A 214 -2.51 -8.32 -8.53
N THR A 215 -2.87 -7.29 -9.31
CA THR A 215 -3.83 -7.40 -10.43
C THR A 215 -3.17 -7.59 -11.80
N TYR A 216 -1.83 -7.60 -11.86
CA TYR A 216 -1.05 -7.71 -13.09
C TYR A 216 0.03 -8.78 -12.99
N LYS A 217 0.53 -9.28 -14.13
CA LYS A 217 1.54 -10.35 -14.13
C LYS A 217 2.94 -9.77 -13.88
N LEU A 218 3.55 -10.12 -12.76
CA LEU A 218 4.95 -9.79 -12.48
C LEU A 218 5.89 -10.54 -13.44
N ASN A 219 6.84 -9.82 -14.03
CA ASN A 219 7.98 -10.36 -14.78
C ASN A 219 9.31 -10.27 -14.01
N PHE A 220 9.32 -9.61 -12.85
CA PHE A 220 10.48 -9.40 -11.99
C PHE A 220 10.34 -10.10 -10.64
N LYS A 221 11.42 -10.07 -9.86
CA LYS A 221 11.53 -10.67 -8.54
C LYS A 221 11.56 -9.58 -7.46
N HIS A 222 10.92 -9.81 -6.33
CA HIS A 222 11.03 -8.96 -5.13
C HIS A 222 11.30 -9.74 -3.84
N TYR A 223 11.90 -9.09 -2.85
CA TYR A 223 12.36 -9.67 -1.59
C TYR A 223 12.06 -8.72 -0.45
N SER A 224 11.60 -9.23 0.69
CA SER A 224 11.27 -8.44 1.89
C SER A 224 11.76 -9.17 3.12
N GLY A 225 12.41 -8.43 4.01
CA GLY A 225 13.07 -8.99 5.18
C GLY A 225 13.75 -7.91 6.02
N TYR A 226 14.74 -8.29 6.81
CA TYR A 226 15.44 -7.39 7.74
C TYR A 226 16.93 -7.38 7.49
N LEU A 227 17.55 -6.20 7.65
CA LEU A 227 18.99 -5.96 7.68
C LEU A 227 19.42 -5.60 9.10
N ASN A 228 20.63 -6.02 9.48
CA ASN A 228 21.13 -5.98 10.85
C ASN A 228 22.27 -4.96 10.98
N PRO A 229 21.97 -3.64 11.05
CA PRO A 229 23.01 -2.61 11.11
C PRO A 229 23.84 -2.66 12.40
N SER A 230 23.21 -3.02 13.51
CA SER A 230 23.82 -3.04 14.83
C SER A 230 23.03 -3.99 15.73
N LYS A 231 23.68 -4.55 16.76
CA LYS A 231 23.02 -5.52 17.65
C LYS A 231 21.75 -4.89 18.25
N GLY A 232 20.64 -5.63 18.20
CA GLY A 232 19.34 -5.18 18.70
C GLY A 232 18.59 -4.20 17.79
N ASN A 233 19.15 -3.78 16.65
CA ASN A 233 18.48 -2.92 15.67
C ASN A 233 18.25 -3.70 14.37
N TYR A 234 17.03 -3.63 13.83
CA TYR A 234 16.60 -4.40 12.66
C TYR A 234 15.88 -3.46 11.69
N LEU A 235 16.47 -3.21 10.51
CA LEU A 235 15.88 -2.36 9.49
C LEU A 235 15.16 -3.20 8.45
N HIS A 236 13.86 -3.00 8.29
CA HIS A 236 13.09 -3.64 7.23
C HIS A 236 13.50 -3.07 5.86
N TYR A 237 13.58 -3.95 4.87
CA TYR A 237 13.81 -3.58 3.48
C TYR A 237 12.83 -4.29 2.56
N TRP A 238 12.56 -3.66 1.41
CA TRP A 238 11.90 -4.30 0.29
C TRP A 238 12.71 -4.03 -0.98
N LEU A 239 13.30 -5.08 -1.55
CA LEU A 239 13.99 -5.04 -2.84
C LEU A 239 13.02 -5.39 -3.96
N THR A 240 13.01 -4.61 -5.03
CA THR A 240 12.41 -4.97 -6.33
C THR A 240 13.52 -5.09 -7.38
N GLU A 241 13.73 -6.30 -7.91
CA GLU A 241 14.69 -6.54 -8.99
C GLU A 241 14.24 -5.85 -10.28
N SER A 242 15.19 -5.59 -11.20
CA SER A 242 14.87 -4.95 -12.48
C SER A 242 13.93 -5.77 -13.37
N GLN A 243 13.01 -5.10 -14.06
CA GLN A 243 12.15 -5.69 -15.09
C GLN A 243 12.88 -5.93 -16.43
N SER A 244 14.03 -5.27 -16.64
CA SER A 244 14.81 -5.35 -17.88
C SER A 244 15.87 -6.44 -17.80
N ASN A 245 16.95 -6.23 -17.04
CA ASN A 245 18.01 -7.21 -16.84
C ASN A 245 18.54 -7.15 -15.39
N PRO A 246 17.88 -7.82 -14.43
CA PRO A 246 18.25 -7.72 -13.01
C PRO A 246 19.67 -8.20 -12.72
N SER A 247 20.22 -9.08 -13.57
CA SER A 247 21.61 -9.55 -13.48
C SER A 247 22.66 -8.54 -13.95
N ARG A 248 22.28 -7.45 -14.63
CA ARG A 248 23.19 -6.42 -15.21
C ARG A 248 22.90 -5.00 -14.74
N ASP A 249 21.63 -4.63 -14.65
CA ASP A 249 21.15 -3.30 -14.28
C ASP A 249 21.63 -2.86 -12.88
N PRO A 250 21.79 -1.54 -12.63
CA PRO A 250 22.36 -1.02 -11.38
C PRO A 250 21.53 -1.35 -10.14
N LEU A 251 22.11 -1.11 -8.96
CA LEU A 251 21.41 -1.13 -7.67
C LEU A 251 21.17 0.31 -7.20
N VAL A 252 19.95 0.63 -6.81
CA VAL A 252 19.55 1.95 -6.31
C VAL A 252 18.97 1.78 -4.91
N LEU A 253 19.56 2.41 -3.90
CA LEU A 253 18.93 2.60 -2.59
C LEU A 253 17.95 3.77 -2.67
N TRP A 254 16.76 3.59 -2.11
CA TRP A 254 15.78 4.66 -1.92
C TRP A 254 15.50 4.91 -0.43
N LEU A 255 15.47 6.19 -0.04
CA LEU A 255 15.14 6.69 1.28
C LEU A 255 14.11 7.83 1.21
N ASN A 256 12.93 7.65 1.81
CA ASN A 256 12.03 8.79 2.07
C ASN A 256 12.53 9.62 3.28
N GLY A 257 11.89 10.78 3.50
CA GLY A 257 12.33 11.78 4.49
C GLY A 257 11.60 11.74 5.84
N GLY A 258 10.92 12.84 6.16
CA GLY A 258 10.25 13.08 7.44
C GLY A 258 10.95 14.15 8.29
N PRO A 259 11.85 13.79 9.23
CA PRO A 259 12.43 12.47 9.47
C PRO A 259 11.44 11.45 10.05
N GLY A 260 11.59 10.17 9.66
CA GLY A 260 10.81 9.06 10.21
C GLY A 260 9.63 8.57 9.35
N CYS A 261 9.55 8.99 8.09
CA CYS A 261 8.60 8.45 7.12
C CYS A 261 9.10 7.12 6.54
N SER A 262 8.19 6.20 6.24
CA SER A 262 8.56 4.92 5.62
C SER A 262 9.01 5.08 4.16
N SER A 263 10.09 4.39 3.77
CA SER A 263 10.51 4.26 2.37
C SER A 263 9.59 3.38 1.53
N LEU A 264 8.62 2.68 2.14
CA LEU A 264 7.57 1.97 1.42
C LEU A 264 6.51 2.92 0.85
N LEU A 265 6.48 4.19 1.27
CA LEU A 265 5.74 5.24 0.57
C LEU A 265 6.31 5.41 -0.84
N GLY A 266 7.61 5.65 -0.99
CA GLY A 266 8.23 5.73 -2.33
C GLY A 266 8.07 4.45 -3.16
N LEU A 267 7.97 3.28 -2.52
CA LEU A 267 7.64 2.03 -3.20
C LEU A 267 6.20 2.04 -3.72
N LEU A 268 5.23 2.31 -2.85
CA LEU A 268 3.81 2.11 -3.13
C LEU A 268 3.10 3.31 -3.75
N THR A 269 3.66 4.52 -3.69
CA THR A 269 2.95 5.74 -4.06
C THR A 269 3.70 6.61 -5.07
N GLU A 270 5.02 6.44 -5.19
CA GLU A 270 5.88 7.22 -6.09
C GLU A 270 6.42 6.38 -7.27
N LEU A 271 7.48 5.59 -7.03
CA LEU A 271 8.39 5.08 -8.06
C LEU A 271 8.58 3.57 -8.07
N GLY A 272 8.08 2.85 -7.06
CA GLY A 272 8.07 1.39 -7.08
C GLY A 272 7.00 0.82 -8.05
N PRO A 273 7.06 -0.48 -8.36
CA PRO A 273 6.21 -1.12 -9.38
C PRO A 273 4.76 -1.34 -8.95
N PHE A 274 4.47 -1.23 -7.66
CA PHE A 274 3.15 -1.49 -7.08
C PHE A 274 2.51 -0.16 -6.74
N TRP A 275 1.32 0.12 -7.24
CA TRP A 275 0.46 1.13 -6.61
C TRP A 275 -0.73 0.44 -5.96
N PRO A 276 -1.10 0.81 -4.72
CA PRO A 276 -2.35 0.35 -4.17
C PRO A 276 -3.50 0.93 -5.01
N ASN A 277 -4.59 0.20 -5.05
CA ASN A 277 -5.86 0.68 -5.57
C ASN A 277 -6.68 1.31 -4.41
N PRO A 278 -7.76 2.06 -4.69
CA PRO A 278 -8.58 2.69 -3.66
C PRO A 278 -9.19 1.74 -2.62
N ASP A 279 -9.20 0.44 -2.91
CA ASP A 279 -9.72 -0.61 -2.03
C ASP A 279 -8.79 -0.97 -0.85
N GLY A 280 -7.54 -0.48 -0.85
CA GLY A 280 -6.53 -0.82 0.15
C GLY A 280 -6.19 -2.31 0.22
N GLN A 281 -6.48 -3.07 -0.84
CA GLN A 281 -6.40 -4.54 -0.89
C GLN A 281 -5.73 -5.06 -2.15
N THR A 282 -5.85 -4.33 -3.26
CA THR A 282 -5.26 -4.72 -4.54
C THR A 282 -4.20 -3.73 -5.01
N LEU A 283 -3.31 -4.21 -5.86
CA LEU A 283 -2.18 -3.46 -6.40
C LEU A 283 -2.23 -3.45 -7.93
N THR A 284 -2.17 -2.27 -8.55
CA THR A 284 -2.01 -2.08 -10.00
C THR A 284 -0.55 -1.80 -10.37
N GLU A 285 -0.24 -1.85 -11.66
CA GLU A 285 1.11 -1.61 -12.19
C GLU A 285 1.44 -0.12 -12.29
N ASN A 286 2.56 0.29 -11.69
CA ASN A 286 3.22 1.55 -12.04
C ASN A 286 4.03 1.38 -13.33
N ILE A 287 3.50 1.86 -14.45
CA ILE A 287 4.17 1.77 -15.77
C ILE A 287 5.38 2.72 -15.93
N TYR A 288 5.63 3.62 -14.97
CA TYR A 288 6.81 4.49 -14.91
C TYR A 288 7.75 4.15 -13.74
N SER A 289 7.58 2.97 -13.15
CA SER A 289 8.39 2.48 -12.03
C SER A 289 9.89 2.44 -12.37
N TRP A 290 10.71 2.87 -11.42
CA TRP A 290 12.17 2.94 -11.59
C TRP A 290 12.81 1.55 -11.70
N ASN A 291 12.16 0.52 -11.16
CA ASN A 291 12.63 -0.86 -11.35
C ASN A 291 12.52 -1.34 -12.80
N ARG A 292 11.99 -0.56 -13.75
CA ARG A 292 12.08 -0.86 -15.18
C ARG A 292 13.52 -0.85 -15.71
N MET A 293 14.45 -0.18 -15.04
CA MET A 293 15.88 -0.09 -15.45
C MET A 293 16.89 -0.29 -14.31
N ALA A 294 16.44 -0.66 -13.11
CA ALA A 294 17.29 -0.79 -11.93
C ALA A 294 16.74 -1.85 -10.97
N ASN A 295 17.61 -2.38 -10.11
CA ASN A 295 17.20 -3.07 -8.90
C ASN A 295 17.04 -1.99 -7.81
N VAL A 296 15.84 -1.83 -7.24
CA VAL A 296 15.53 -0.75 -6.29
C VAL A 296 15.30 -1.33 -4.89
N LEU A 297 16.16 -0.94 -3.96
CA LEU A 297 16.14 -1.31 -2.54
C LEU A 297 15.51 -0.17 -1.74
N PHE A 298 14.29 -0.38 -1.26
CA PHE A 298 13.60 0.55 -0.36
C PHE A 298 13.93 0.16 1.08
N LEU A 299 14.51 1.07 1.86
CA LEU A 299 14.96 0.80 3.24
C LEU A 299 14.21 1.65 4.25
N GLU A 300 13.48 1.04 5.19
CA GLU A 300 12.79 1.77 6.25
C GLU A 300 13.78 2.17 7.35
N SER A 301 14.10 3.47 7.43
CA SER A 301 15.15 4.01 8.30
C SER A 301 14.71 5.35 8.91
N PRO A 302 15.11 5.67 10.17
CA PRO A 302 15.89 4.85 11.09
C PRO A 302 15.10 3.67 11.69
N ARG A 303 15.67 2.96 12.66
CA ARG A 303 14.93 1.95 13.47
C ARG A 303 13.63 2.55 14.04
N GLN A 304 12.59 1.74 14.21
CA GLN A 304 11.24 2.16 14.61
C GLN A 304 10.42 2.91 13.53
N VAL A 305 10.91 3.01 12.29
CA VAL A 305 10.12 3.46 11.11
C VAL A 305 9.45 2.27 10.44
N GLY A 306 8.14 2.35 10.21
CA GLY A 306 7.38 1.31 9.51
C GLY A 306 7.49 -0.05 10.21
N TYR A 307 8.06 -1.05 9.52
CA TYR A 307 8.32 -2.36 10.11
C TYR A 307 9.70 -2.52 10.77
N SER A 308 10.60 -1.55 10.61
CA SER A 308 11.92 -1.53 11.28
C SER A 308 11.74 -1.43 12.79
N TYR A 309 12.49 -2.19 13.57
CA TYR A 309 12.28 -2.30 15.01
C TYR A 309 13.58 -2.38 15.82
N GLN A 310 13.43 -2.30 17.14
CA GLN A 310 14.51 -2.37 18.11
C GLN A 310 14.17 -3.38 19.20
N ASN A 311 15.09 -4.32 19.46
CA ASN A 311 15.04 -5.20 20.61
C ASN A 311 15.67 -4.51 21.82
N MET A 312 14.82 -3.92 22.68
CA MET A 312 15.23 -3.16 23.87
C MET A 312 16.04 -3.98 24.89
N SER A 313 15.95 -5.33 24.85
CA SER A 313 16.79 -6.20 25.71
C SER A 313 18.22 -6.39 25.18
N GLU A 314 18.47 -6.09 23.91
CA GLU A 314 19.79 -6.17 23.27
C GLU A 314 20.44 -4.80 23.08
N ASN A 315 19.62 -3.77 22.87
CA ASN A 315 20.05 -2.39 22.69
C ASN A 315 19.03 -1.43 23.33
N SER A 316 19.45 -0.75 24.40
CA SER A 316 18.61 0.19 25.14
C SER A 316 18.76 1.66 24.70
N ASP A 317 19.46 1.93 23.58
CA ASP A 317 19.65 3.30 23.08
C ASP A 317 18.35 3.85 22.47
N VAL A 318 17.77 4.87 23.10
CA VAL A 318 16.54 5.54 22.65
C VAL A 318 16.81 6.85 21.89
N THR A 319 18.07 7.14 21.56
CA THR A 319 18.45 8.40 20.88
C THR A 319 18.54 8.25 19.36
N PHE A 320 18.13 9.29 18.65
CA PHE A 320 18.12 9.37 17.19
C PHE A 320 18.85 10.63 16.74
N ASN A 321 19.76 10.51 15.77
CA ASN A 321 20.45 11.62 15.13
C ASN A 321 21.00 11.19 13.76
N ASP A 322 21.49 12.15 12.97
CA ASP A 322 21.94 11.90 11.59
C ASP A 322 23.18 10.99 11.53
N GLU A 323 24.13 11.13 12.44
CA GLU A 323 25.35 10.30 12.49
C GLU A 323 25.02 8.81 12.71
N LYS A 324 24.13 8.52 13.67
CA LYS A 324 23.66 7.15 13.94
C LYS A 324 22.85 6.60 12.78
N THR A 325 22.01 7.42 12.15
CA THR A 325 21.20 7.02 11.00
C THR A 325 22.08 6.70 9.79
N ALA A 326 23.08 7.54 9.48
CA ALA A 326 24.07 7.28 8.44
C ALA A 326 24.90 6.01 8.73
N ARG A 327 25.31 5.80 9.98
CA ARG A 327 26.06 4.61 10.41
C ARG A 327 25.24 3.33 10.29
N ASP A 328 24.01 3.31 10.81
CA ASP A 328 23.15 2.14 10.73
C ASP A 328 22.83 1.84 9.25
N ASN A 329 22.50 2.85 8.43
CA ASN A 329 22.25 2.64 6.99
C ASN A 329 23.47 2.08 6.25
N PHE A 330 24.68 2.59 6.52
CA PHE A 330 25.90 2.01 5.95
C PHE A 330 26.06 0.53 6.31
N LEU A 331 25.87 0.16 7.58
CA LEU A 331 26.03 -1.21 8.05
C LEU A 331 24.94 -2.14 7.51
N ALA A 332 23.70 -1.67 7.38
CA ALA A 332 22.62 -2.40 6.72
C ALA A 332 22.94 -2.69 5.24
N ILE A 333 23.54 -1.74 4.50
CA ILE A 333 23.93 -1.94 3.09
C ILE A 333 25.06 -2.96 2.97
N MET A 334 26.01 -2.97 3.91
CA MET A 334 27.06 -4.01 3.93
C MET A 334 26.49 -5.40 4.27
N ASP A 335 25.52 -5.49 5.19
CA ASP A 335 24.78 -6.73 5.50
C ASP A 335 23.94 -7.22 4.29
N PHE A 336 23.34 -6.29 3.55
CA PHE A 336 22.62 -6.59 2.30
C PHE A 336 23.57 -7.17 1.22
N LEU A 337 24.73 -6.53 0.98
CA LEU A 337 25.71 -7.02 0.00
C LEU A 337 26.30 -8.40 0.39
N ALA A 338 26.37 -8.72 1.68
CA ALA A 338 26.74 -10.05 2.15
C ALA A 338 25.63 -11.10 1.92
N ALA A 339 24.36 -10.70 2.03
CA ALA A 339 23.21 -11.57 1.78
C ALA A 339 22.88 -11.75 0.28
N TYR A 340 23.24 -10.77 -0.56
CA TYR A 340 22.97 -10.73 -2.01
C TYR A 340 24.28 -10.50 -2.81
N PRO A 341 25.19 -11.49 -2.85
CA PRO A 341 26.53 -11.34 -3.43
C PRO A 341 26.53 -11.06 -4.94
N GLU A 342 25.42 -11.27 -5.66
CA GLU A 342 25.27 -10.87 -7.06
C GLU A 342 25.21 -9.34 -7.28
N TYR A 343 25.00 -8.55 -6.22
CA TYR A 343 25.13 -7.09 -6.25
C TYR A 343 26.52 -6.59 -5.84
N TYR A 344 27.47 -7.49 -5.55
CA TYR A 344 28.85 -7.13 -5.28
C TYR A 344 29.49 -6.47 -6.51
N ASN A 345 30.18 -5.34 -6.30
CA ASN A 345 30.72 -4.44 -7.34
C ASN A 345 29.69 -3.85 -8.33
N ARG A 346 28.38 -4.00 -8.07
CA ARG A 346 27.32 -3.38 -8.87
C ARG A 346 27.42 -1.86 -8.81
N PRO A 347 27.25 -1.12 -9.93
CA PRO A 347 27.08 0.33 -9.87
C PRO A 347 25.92 0.67 -8.92
N PHE A 348 26.27 1.34 -7.82
CA PHE A 348 25.38 1.59 -6.70
C PHE A 348 25.07 3.08 -6.58
N TYR A 349 23.79 3.42 -6.56
CA TYR A 349 23.33 4.80 -6.44
C TYR A 349 22.52 4.97 -5.15
N VAL A 350 22.68 6.13 -4.51
CA VAL A 350 21.86 6.51 -3.35
C VAL A 350 20.88 7.61 -3.78
N ALA A 351 19.58 7.30 -3.69
CA ALA A 351 18.49 8.19 -4.05
C ALA A 351 17.50 8.37 -2.89
N GLY A 352 16.71 9.44 -2.94
CA GLY A 352 15.70 9.74 -1.93
C GLY A 352 15.25 11.19 -1.96
N GLU A 353 14.36 11.54 -1.03
CA GLU A 353 13.65 12.82 -1.05
C GLU A 353 13.44 13.49 0.32
N SER A 354 13.06 14.77 0.30
CA SER A 354 12.73 15.55 1.50
C SER A 354 13.89 15.58 2.52
N TYR A 355 13.71 15.09 3.75
CA TYR A 355 14.79 15.02 4.75
C TYR A 355 15.96 14.09 4.35
N ALA A 356 15.80 13.25 3.32
CA ALA A 356 16.92 12.55 2.71
C ALA A 356 17.98 13.49 2.10
N GLY A 357 17.66 14.78 1.91
CA GLY A 357 18.67 15.84 1.69
C GLY A 357 19.75 15.95 2.78
N VAL A 358 19.48 15.43 3.98
CA VAL A 358 20.46 15.25 5.07
C VAL A 358 20.99 13.82 5.12
N TYR A 359 20.11 12.81 5.01
CA TYR A 359 20.51 11.40 5.10
C TYR A 359 21.48 10.97 3.99
N ILE A 360 21.28 11.45 2.76
CA ILE A 360 22.08 11.00 1.61
C ILE A 360 23.51 11.56 1.68
N PRO A 361 23.75 12.88 1.87
CA PRO A 361 25.11 13.39 2.00
C PRO A 361 25.88 12.81 3.19
N THR A 362 25.23 12.61 4.34
CA THR A 362 25.88 12.04 5.54
C THR A 362 26.24 10.56 5.34
N LEU A 363 25.33 9.75 4.79
CA LEU A 363 25.60 8.36 4.42
C LEU A 363 26.71 8.24 3.37
N VAL A 364 26.67 9.07 2.32
CA VAL A 364 27.62 9.02 1.21
C VAL A 364 29.01 9.48 1.63
N SER A 365 29.13 10.47 2.51
CA SER A 365 30.41 10.84 3.12
C SER A 365 31.02 9.64 3.86
N LEU A 366 30.23 8.96 4.71
CA LEU A 366 30.68 7.77 5.44
C LEU A 366 31.05 6.62 4.50
N MET A 367 30.30 6.40 3.41
CA MET A 367 30.65 5.41 2.39
C MET A 367 32.01 5.68 1.76
N ILE A 368 32.29 6.93 1.37
CA ILE A 368 33.56 7.32 0.76
C ILE A 368 34.72 7.06 1.72
N ASP A 369 34.59 7.46 2.99
CA ASP A 369 35.60 7.20 4.02
C ASP A 369 35.85 5.70 4.21
N MET A 370 34.79 4.88 4.23
CA MET A 370 34.88 3.44 4.41
C MET A 370 35.41 2.71 3.17
N ILE A 371 35.16 3.22 1.95
CA ILE A 371 35.78 2.73 0.71
C ILE A 371 37.27 3.04 0.72
N GLN A 372 37.67 4.28 1.01
CA GLN A 372 39.08 4.69 1.07
C GLN A 372 39.86 3.95 2.16
N ALA A 373 39.22 3.65 3.30
CA ALA A 373 39.81 2.84 4.36
C ALA A 373 39.88 1.33 4.05
N GLY A 374 39.38 0.87 2.89
CA GLY A 374 39.35 -0.55 2.51
C GLY A 374 38.31 -1.39 3.29
N LYS A 375 37.33 -0.75 3.93
CA LYS A 375 36.35 -1.38 4.84
C LYS A 375 34.96 -1.58 4.20
N ALA A 376 34.74 -1.11 2.98
CA ALA A 376 33.50 -1.28 2.21
C ALA A 376 33.72 -2.12 0.95
N SER A 377 34.35 -3.28 1.10
CA SER A 377 34.67 -4.18 -0.03
C SER A 377 33.41 -4.64 -0.76
N GLY A 378 33.35 -4.47 -2.09
CA GLY A 378 32.17 -4.76 -2.91
C GLY A 378 31.21 -3.60 -3.13
N LEU A 379 31.35 -2.49 -2.38
CA LEU A 379 30.54 -1.30 -2.58
C LEU A 379 31.12 -0.44 -3.70
N ASN A 380 30.46 -0.43 -4.86
CA ASN A 380 30.85 0.38 -6.03
C ASN A 380 29.92 1.60 -6.16
N LEU A 381 30.14 2.59 -5.30
CA LEU A 381 29.36 3.84 -5.26
C LEU A 381 29.57 4.65 -6.55
N ALA A 382 28.50 4.80 -7.33
CA ALA A 382 28.51 5.38 -8.68
C ALA A 382 27.85 6.76 -8.78
N GLY A 383 27.00 7.15 -7.83
CA GLY A 383 26.36 8.47 -7.81
C GLY A 383 25.26 8.66 -6.77
N VAL A 384 24.68 9.86 -6.75
CA VAL A 384 23.61 10.27 -5.83
C VAL A 384 22.52 11.06 -6.54
N ALA A 385 21.28 10.98 -6.05
CA ALA A 385 20.16 11.81 -6.50
C ALA A 385 19.31 12.25 -5.30
N ILE A 386 18.89 13.52 -5.26
CA ILE A 386 18.12 14.07 -4.14
C ILE A 386 16.92 14.84 -4.68
N GLY A 387 15.71 14.31 -4.48
CA GLY A 387 14.45 14.94 -4.84
C GLY A 387 14.02 15.95 -3.76
N ASN A 388 13.77 17.21 -4.15
CA ASN A 388 13.19 18.25 -3.28
C ASN A 388 13.81 18.34 -1.86
N GLY A 389 15.12 18.10 -1.76
CA GLY A 389 15.78 17.83 -0.49
C GLY A 389 15.90 19.03 0.45
N LYS A 390 15.79 18.77 1.76
CA LYS A 390 16.15 19.73 2.81
C LYS A 390 17.67 19.85 2.92
N MET A 391 18.27 20.70 2.08
CA MET A 391 19.73 20.83 1.98
C MET A 391 20.32 21.91 2.90
N ALA A 392 19.62 23.04 3.10
CA ALA A 392 20.11 24.16 3.92
C ALA A 392 18.98 25.15 4.30
N ASP A 393 18.64 25.18 5.59
CA ASP A 393 17.49 25.92 6.14
C ASP A 393 17.50 27.42 5.78
N LYS A 394 18.69 28.06 5.79
CA LYS A 394 18.84 29.47 5.40
C LYS A 394 18.34 29.75 3.97
N TYR A 395 18.68 28.90 3.01
CA TYR A 395 18.29 29.10 1.61
C TYR A 395 16.83 28.72 1.38
N GLN A 396 16.34 27.68 2.07
CA GLN A 396 14.95 27.26 2.00
C GLN A 396 14.00 28.31 2.60
N LEU A 397 14.35 28.90 3.76
CA LEU A 397 13.60 30.00 4.37
C LEU A 397 13.61 31.26 3.50
N ASN A 398 14.80 31.71 3.05
CA ASN A 398 14.94 32.93 2.27
C ASN A 398 14.20 32.85 0.92
N SER A 399 14.25 31.70 0.25
CA SER A 399 13.56 31.50 -1.04
C SER A 399 12.05 31.31 -0.88
N ALA A 400 11.57 30.74 0.24
CA ALA A 400 10.15 30.55 0.49
C ALA A 400 9.35 31.86 0.44
N ILE A 401 9.87 32.96 1.01
CA ILE A 401 9.18 34.26 0.99
C ILE A 401 8.91 34.71 -0.46
N SER A 402 9.95 34.74 -1.30
CA SER A 402 9.83 35.13 -2.70
C SER A 402 8.98 34.13 -3.50
N LEU A 403 9.12 32.82 -3.24
CA LEU A 403 8.37 31.78 -3.94
C LEU A 403 6.87 31.86 -3.66
N LEU A 404 6.48 32.03 -2.39
CA LEU A 404 5.09 32.07 -1.95
C LEU A 404 4.41 33.37 -2.38
N TYR A 405 5.09 34.52 -2.30
CA TYR A 405 4.62 35.78 -2.85
C TYR A 405 4.38 35.71 -4.36
N ASN A 406 5.36 35.25 -5.15
CA ASN A 406 5.24 35.16 -6.61
C ASN A 406 4.27 34.05 -7.08
N ARG A 407 3.82 33.17 -6.18
CA ARG A 407 2.73 32.20 -6.41
C ARG A 407 1.37 32.67 -5.89
N GLY A 408 1.27 33.91 -5.41
CA GLY A 408 0.02 34.49 -4.92
C GLY A 408 -0.48 33.90 -3.59
N MET A 409 0.39 33.21 -2.83
CA MET A 409 0.05 32.66 -1.52
C MET A 409 0.19 33.71 -0.40
N TYR A 410 0.95 34.79 -0.63
CA TYR A 410 1.04 35.96 0.25
C TYR A 410 0.87 37.25 -0.54
N GLY A 411 0.28 38.26 0.10
CA GLY A 411 0.17 39.62 -0.42
C GLY A 411 1.40 40.49 -0.11
N THR A 412 1.26 41.80 -0.33
CA THR A 412 2.28 42.82 0.01
C THR A 412 2.20 43.33 1.45
N GLU A 413 1.14 42.96 2.18
CA GLU A 413 0.81 43.36 3.55
C GLU A 413 0.68 42.14 4.46
#